data_AF-A0A0P0VKB8-F1
#
_entry.id   AF-A0A0P0VKB8-F1
#
_cell.length_a   1.000
_cell.length_b   1.000
_cell.length_c   1.000
_cell.angle_alpha   90.00
_cell.angle_beta   90.00
_cell.angle_gamma   90.00
#
_symmetry.space_group_name_H-M   'P 1'
#
loop_
_entity.id
_entity.type
_entity.pdbx_description
1 polymer ?
#
loop_
_entity_poly.entity_id
_entity_poly.type
_entity_poly.pdbx_seq_one_letter_code
_entity_poly.pdbx_strand_id
1 'polypeptide(L)'
;MPLFKRKPFSLLEPPKDLDSKEKVFQIRFTREIFRDYQDYINRLNLYRQRVWSCKISGKSNLTFEEALVSEHHAVSKAQKLPTELMAPVLRMIQYSTLGLYELVEKIYASLQEAVFEGLELYAKQDGLEAACRILKILGSDGTKMYEVGWLLRDKTIISTSVIKGEDLIHRRPPVSRNTLKIFIRDATSQNAPWVIHENLAKRYGIPIEPPNDMMFGEGLQKKGRKRREDGPMGDPKKKMKNDEEHINVPIKYPIDDLLVQPSADDHALLKRPPLATDFRVPKYSVGDLLMVWDFCLSFGRVLNLSPFSLVDLENAICHKESNALLVEIHTAIFHLLIKDEGDYFTILRTKKRKLKVTLVTWAEYLCDFLEMTKTEELTRNIATVRKGYYSLIDTDIKLKILRELVEEAITTSPVREKLSERVDQRQALAATKRESTRKAKDEQNSSIDGLQDDNESVDEQGKGKEEKDKNNISRSKTEGKRHGVQHLETEIEKLSIRSSPLGKDRHYNRYWFFRREGRLFVESADSKEWGYYSTKEELDVLMSSLNVKGLRERALKRQLDKLYSKISNALEKRSKEITHKLLLEEAVLRRSTRVRAQPRDNPSMSFLKYVNKWKDN
;
A
#
# COMPACT_ATOMS: atom_id res chain seq x y z
N MET A 1 6.96 -25.25 -10.88
CA MET A 1 5.64 -25.30 -11.54
C MET A 1 4.56 -25.18 -10.48
N PRO A 2 3.60 -24.26 -10.67
CA PRO A 2 2.51 -24.03 -9.74
C PRO A 2 1.66 -25.27 -9.49
N LEU A 3 1.16 -25.40 -8.27
CA LEU A 3 0.32 -26.52 -7.83
C LEU A 3 -1.15 -26.14 -7.93
N PHE A 4 -1.95 -26.98 -8.58
CA PHE A 4 -3.40 -26.86 -8.63
C PHE A 4 -4.00 -27.55 -7.41
N LYS A 5 -4.71 -26.81 -6.53
CA LYS A 5 -5.28 -27.37 -5.27
C LYS A 5 -4.25 -28.19 -4.47
N ARG A 6 -3.00 -27.72 -4.41
CA ARG A 6 -1.85 -28.37 -3.73
C ARG A 6 -1.35 -29.68 -4.36
N LYS A 7 -1.74 -30.00 -5.59
CA LYS A 7 -1.22 -31.14 -6.37
C LYS A 7 -0.44 -30.66 -7.60
N PRO A 8 0.57 -31.42 -8.09
CA PRO A 8 1.23 -31.14 -9.35
C PRO A 8 0.22 -31.09 -10.50
N PHE A 9 0.43 -30.19 -11.45
CA PHE A 9 -0.44 -30.01 -12.61
C PHE A 9 0.38 -30.13 -13.90
N SER A 10 -0.03 -31.01 -14.80
CA SER A 10 0.61 -31.22 -16.10
C SER A 10 0.03 -30.28 -17.17
N LEU A 11 0.93 -29.69 -17.96
CA LEU A 11 0.56 -28.96 -19.17
C LEU A 11 0.20 -29.94 -20.28
N LEU A 12 -0.65 -29.51 -21.20
CA LEU A 12 -0.97 -30.28 -22.40
C LEU A 12 0.22 -30.28 -23.35
N GLU A 13 0.51 -31.42 -23.95
CA GLU A 13 1.51 -31.53 -25.00
C GLU A 13 1.02 -30.79 -26.26
N PRO A 14 1.92 -30.13 -27.00
CA PRO A 14 1.55 -29.52 -28.27
C PRO A 14 1.08 -30.59 -29.28
N PRO A 15 0.07 -30.30 -30.11
CA PRO A 15 -0.34 -31.22 -31.18
C PRO A 15 0.85 -31.54 -32.10
N LYS A 16 1.04 -32.84 -32.40
CA LYS A 16 2.22 -33.34 -33.15
C LYS A 16 2.11 -33.10 -34.66
N ASP A 17 0.94 -32.73 -35.13
CA ASP A 17 0.50 -32.60 -36.52
C ASP A 17 0.22 -31.14 -36.91
N LEU A 18 0.97 -30.19 -36.35
CA LEU A 18 0.78 -28.75 -36.59
C LEU A 18 1.50 -28.30 -37.88
N ASP A 19 0.76 -27.72 -38.82
CA ASP A 19 1.35 -27.10 -40.02
C ASP A 19 1.89 -25.69 -39.70
N SER A 20 3.01 -25.30 -40.31
CA SER A 20 3.73 -24.04 -40.02
C SER A 20 2.93 -22.78 -40.38
N LYS A 21 1.87 -22.90 -41.18
CA LYS A 21 0.98 -21.78 -41.58
C LYS A 21 -0.39 -21.82 -40.90
N GLU A 22 -0.65 -22.81 -40.06
CA GLU A 22 -1.94 -22.99 -39.39
C GLU A 22 -2.16 -21.93 -38.30
N LYS A 23 -3.33 -21.29 -38.28
CA LYS A 23 -3.68 -20.31 -37.24
C LYS A 23 -4.16 -21.05 -36.00
N VAL A 24 -3.46 -20.84 -34.89
CA VAL A 24 -3.72 -21.51 -33.60
C VAL A 24 -3.81 -20.50 -32.46
N PHE A 25 -4.49 -20.88 -31.39
CA PHE A 25 -4.57 -20.10 -30.16
C PHE A 25 -3.53 -20.59 -29.16
N GLN A 26 -2.66 -19.69 -28.70
CA GLN A 26 -1.60 -20.03 -27.75
C GLN A 26 -1.76 -19.29 -26.42
N ILE A 27 -1.62 -20.00 -25.31
CA ILE A 27 -1.57 -19.38 -23.98
C ILE A 27 -0.16 -18.82 -23.74
N ARG A 28 -0.05 -17.50 -23.59
CA ARG A 28 1.23 -16.76 -23.54
C ARG A 28 2.27 -17.29 -22.54
N PHE A 29 1.84 -17.78 -21.38
CA PHE A 29 2.72 -18.15 -20.26
C PHE A 29 2.91 -19.66 -20.07
N THR A 30 2.03 -20.51 -20.60
CA THR A 30 2.24 -21.99 -20.64
C THR A 30 2.72 -22.47 -21.99
N ARG A 31 2.59 -21.65 -23.04
CA ARG A 31 2.84 -21.99 -24.45
C ARG A 31 2.00 -23.13 -25.01
N GLU A 32 0.97 -23.59 -24.28
CA GLU A 32 0.02 -24.58 -24.78
C GLU A 32 -0.73 -24.03 -25.99
N ILE A 33 -0.93 -24.90 -26.98
CA ILE A 33 -1.50 -24.58 -28.29
C ILE A 33 -2.85 -25.28 -28.41
N PHE A 34 -3.85 -24.54 -28.88
CA PHE A 34 -5.21 -25.00 -29.09
C PHE A 34 -5.66 -24.64 -30.50
N ARG A 35 -6.32 -25.59 -31.18
CA ARG A 35 -6.98 -25.35 -32.48
C ARG A 35 -8.35 -24.73 -32.30
N ASP A 36 -9.08 -25.16 -31.27
CA ASP A 36 -10.40 -24.64 -30.94
C ASP A 36 -10.36 -23.48 -29.93
N TYR A 37 -11.24 -22.50 -30.14
CA TYR A 37 -11.31 -21.31 -29.30
C TYR A 37 -11.97 -21.58 -27.94
N GLN A 38 -12.94 -22.49 -27.85
CA GLN A 38 -13.61 -22.81 -26.59
C GLN A 38 -12.64 -23.52 -25.65
N ASP A 39 -11.87 -24.47 -26.15
CA ASP A 39 -10.84 -25.16 -25.37
C ASP A 39 -9.75 -24.19 -24.87
N TYR A 40 -9.31 -23.27 -25.74
CA TYR A 40 -8.38 -22.21 -25.37
C TYR A 40 -8.93 -21.34 -24.22
N ILE A 41 -10.17 -20.86 -24.34
CA ILE A 41 -10.80 -20.00 -23.33
C ILE A 41 -11.05 -20.76 -22.02
N ASN A 42 -11.48 -22.02 -22.10
CA ASN A 42 -11.68 -22.87 -20.92
C ASN A 42 -10.38 -23.10 -20.16
N ARG A 43 -9.29 -23.41 -20.87
CA ARG A 43 -7.95 -23.56 -20.28
C ARG A 43 -7.43 -22.23 -19.70
N LEU A 44 -7.62 -21.13 -20.42
CA LEU A 44 -7.22 -19.80 -19.95
C LEU A 44 -8.00 -19.39 -18.69
N ASN A 45 -9.29 -19.72 -18.62
CA ASN A 45 -10.13 -19.46 -17.45
C ASN A 45 -9.67 -20.29 -16.24
N LEU A 46 -9.28 -21.56 -16.43
CA LEU A 46 -8.68 -22.38 -15.38
C LEU A 46 -7.41 -21.73 -14.79
N TYR A 47 -6.54 -21.18 -15.64
CA TYR A 47 -5.34 -20.48 -15.18
C TYR A 47 -5.63 -19.15 -14.46
N ARG A 48 -6.75 -18.49 -14.78
CA ARG A 48 -7.22 -17.27 -14.12
C ARG A 48 -7.94 -17.52 -12.79
N GLN A 49 -8.30 -18.76 -12.47
CA GLN A 49 -8.87 -19.10 -11.16
C GLN A 49 -7.82 -18.97 -10.05
N ARG A 50 -8.22 -18.49 -8.86
CA ARG A 50 -7.33 -18.39 -7.69
C ARG A 50 -7.23 -19.68 -6.88
N VAL A 51 -6.98 -20.78 -7.56
CA VAL A 51 -6.87 -22.14 -6.99
C VAL A 51 -5.44 -22.68 -7.05
N TRP A 52 -4.52 -21.85 -7.56
CA TRP A 52 -3.11 -22.20 -7.69
C TRP A 52 -2.34 -21.80 -6.44
N SER A 53 -1.29 -22.55 -6.21
CA SER A 53 -0.35 -22.30 -5.13
C SER A 53 1.07 -22.40 -5.67
N CYS A 54 1.92 -21.49 -5.21
CA CYS A 54 3.32 -21.47 -5.55
C CYS A 54 4.01 -22.64 -4.85
N LYS A 55 4.67 -23.55 -5.59
CA LYS A 55 5.34 -24.73 -5.01
C LYS A 55 6.46 -24.31 -4.04
N ILE A 56 7.18 -23.25 -4.40
CA ILE A 56 8.39 -22.82 -3.72
C ILE A 56 8.07 -21.93 -2.51
N SER A 57 7.28 -20.86 -2.70
CA SER A 57 6.91 -19.96 -1.59
C SER A 57 5.82 -20.52 -0.68
N GLY A 58 5.03 -21.51 -1.15
CA GLY A 58 3.88 -22.06 -0.42
C GLY A 58 2.66 -21.13 -0.35
N LYS A 59 2.71 -19.96 -1.00
CA LYS A 59 1.55 -19.04 -1.09
C LYS A 59 0.42 -19.72 -1.87
N SER A 60 -0.78 -19.65 -1.32
CA SER A 60 -2.00 -20.20 -1.92
C SER A 60 -2.95 -19.09 -2.35
N ASN A 61 -4.03 -19.45 -3.06
CA ASN A 61 -5.03 -18.54 -3.61
C ASN A 61 -4.48 -17.56 -4.66
N LEU A 62 -3.56 -18.03 -5.49
CA LEU A 62 -2.98 -17.30 -6.62
C LEU A 62 -3.60 -17.78 -7.93
N THR A 63 -3.60 -16.92 -8.95
CA THR A 63 -3.73 -17.37 -10.35
C THR A 63 -2.47 -18.11 -10.79
N PHE A 64 -2.53 -18.85 -11.90
CA PHE A 64 -1.37 -19.57 -12.41
C PHE A 64 -0.21 -18.63 -12.73
N GLU A 65 -0.50 -17.48 -13.35
CA GLU A 65 0.50 -16.48 -13.72
C GLU A 65 1.08 -15.78 -12.47
N GLU A 66 0.25 -15.40 -11.50
CA GLU A 66 0.74 -14.86 -10.21
C GLU A 66 1.58 -15.92 -9.45
N ALA A 67 1.20 -17.19 -9.52
CA ALA A 67 1.96 -18.29 -8.92
C ALA A 67 3.30 -18.48 -9.62
N LEU A 68 3.37 -18.36 -10.95
CA LEU A 68 4.63 -18.39 -11.71
C LEU A 68 5.54 -17.22 -11.35
N VAL A 69 5.01 -15.99 -11.30
CA VAL A 69 5.79 -14.81 -10.86
C VAL A 69 6.26 -14.99 -9.43
N SER A 70 5.40 -15.53 -8.55
CA SER A 70 5.77 -15.84 -7.18
C SER A 70 6.80 -16.95 -7.07
N GLU A 71 6.83 -17.93 -7.97
CA GLU A 71 7.89 -18.95 -8.06
C GLU A 71 9.20 -18.28 -8.47
N HIS A 72 9.18 -17.47 -9.53
CA HIS A 72 10.37 -16.76 -10.01
C HIS A 72 10.99 -15.88 -8.92
N HIS A 73 10.17 -15.06 -8.25
CA HIS A 73 10.63 -14.24 -7.12
C HIS A 73 11.12 -15.07 -5.92
N ALA A 74 10.58 -16.27 -5.71
CA ALA A 74 11.03 -17.16 -4.65
C ALA A 74 12.38 -17.81 -4.99
N VAL A 75 12.59 -18.22 -6.24
CA VAL A 75 13.90 -18.70 -6.75
C VAL A 75 14.96 -17.60 -6.62
N SER A 76 14.67 -16.37 -7.07
CA SER A 76 15.61 -15.25 -6.92
C SER A 76 15.92 -14.92 -5.46
N LYS A 77 15.03 -15.24 -4.51
CA LYS A 77 15.29 -15.12 -3.08
C LYS A 77 16.09 -16.29 -2.51
N ALA A 78 15.88 -17.50 -3.02
CA ALA A 78 16.68 -18.67 -2.68
C ALA A 78 18.13 -18.51 -3.11
N GLN A 79 18.37 -17.91 -4.28
CA GLN A 79 19.71 -17.61 -4.83
C GLN A 79 20.50 -16.57 -4.02
N LYS A 80 19.88 -15.85 -3.08
CA LYS A 80 20.58 -14.90 -2.19
C LYS A 80 21.30 -15.61 -1.04
N LEU A 81 21.19 -16.94 -0.93
CA LEU A 81 21.94 -17.71 0.06
C LEU A 81 23.44 -17.71 -0.32
N PRO A 82 24.36 -17.33 0.58
CA PRO A 82 25.79 -17.36 0.31
C PRO A 82 26.25 -18.73 -0.16
N THR A 83 27.09 -18.75 -1.20
CA THR A 83 27.58 -19.96 -1.86
C THR A 83 28.28 -20.93 -0.92
N GLU A 84 28.90 -20.39 0.13
CA GLU A 84 29.67 -21.08 1.16
C GLU A 84 28.75 -21.89 2.09
N LEU A 85 27.51 -21.41 2.29
CA LEU A 85 26.51 -22.06 3.13
C LEU A 85 25.67 -23.10 2.37
N MET A 86 25.71 -23.09 1.03
CA MET A 86 24.92 -24.00 0.20
C MET A 86 25.26 -25.47 0.46
N ALA A 87 26.54 -25.84 0.45
CA ALA A 87 26.94 -27.24 0.60
C ALA A 87 26.63 -27.84 1.99
N PRO A 88 26.92 -27.15 3.12
CA PRO A 88 26.51 -27.63 4.44
C PRO A 88 24.99 -27.76 4.60
N VAL A 89 24.23 -26.76 4.13
CA VAL A 89 22.76 -26.76 4.25
C VAL A 89 22.16 -27.88 3.41
N LEU A 90 22.63 -28.10 2.18
CA LEU A 90 22.16 -29.18 1.32
C LEU A 90 22.49 -30.56 1.93
N ARG A 91 23.66 -30.77 2.55
CA ARG A 91 23.96 -32.02 3.27
C ARG A 91 23.00 -32.30 4.43
N MET A 92 22.54 -31.26 5.14
CA MET A 92 21.56 -31.42 6.23
C MET A 92 20.15 -31.72 5.73
N ILE A 93 19.83 -31.32 4.49
CA ILE A 93 18.53 -31.56 3.86
C ILE A 93 18.45 -32.99 3.31
N GLN A 94 19.50 -33.47 2.66
CA GLN A 94 19.54 -34.78 2.01
C GLN A 94 19.22 -35.92 2.99
N TYR A 95 18.21 -36.73 2.66
CA TYR A 95 17.68 -37.86 3.45
C TYR A 95 17.15 -37.51 4.83
N SER A 96 16.89 -36.22 5.12
CA SER A 96 16.23 -35.86 6.37
C SER A 96 14.82 -36.42 6.43
N THR A 97 14.45 -37.00 7.58
CA THR A 97 13.09 -37.50 7.86
C THR A 97 12.23 -36.48 8.62
N LEU A 98 12.80 -35.33 8.97
CA LEU A 98 12.15 -34.28 9.77
C LEU A 98 11.08 -33.54 8.97
N GLY A 99 10.04 -33.05 9.66
CA GLY A 99 9.07 -32.14 9.05
C GLY A 99 9.71 -30.83 8.61
N LEU A 100 9.14 -30.15 7.61
CA LEU A 100 9.72 -28.90 7.06
C LEU A 100 10.04 -27.84 8.13
N TYR A 101 9.18 -27.71 9.15
CA TYR A 101 9.38 -26.75 10.23
C TYR A 101 10.59 -27.11 11.10
N GLU A 102 10.68 -28.37 11.51
CA GLU A 102 11.75 -28.91 12.36
C GLU A 102 13.10 -28.90 11.64
N LEU A 103 13.11 -29.26 10.36
CA LEU A 103 14.30 -29.19 9.51
C LEU A 103 14.83 -27.75 9.40
N VAL A 104 13.93 -26.77 9.25
CA VAL A 104 14.31 -25.36 9.21
C VAL A 104 14.91 -24.89 10.52
N GLU A 105 14.33 -25.25 11.68
CA GLU A 105 14.91 -24.88 12.97
C GLU A 105 16.27 -25.54 13.20
N LYS A 106 16.45 -26.82 12.82
CA LYS A 106 17.74 -27.52 12.90
C LYS A 106 18.82 -26.84 12.06
N ILE A 107 18.50 -26.49 10.82
CA ILE A 107 19.42 -25.77 9.93
C ILE A 107 19.69 -24.36 10.46
N TYR A 108 18.65 -23.67 10.95
CA TYR A 108 18.78 -22.32 11.50
C TYR A 108 19.69 -22.28 12.73
N ALA A 109 19.59 -23.27 13.63
CA ALA A 109 20.47 -23.41 14.79
C ALA A 109 21.93 -23.67 14.36
N SER A 110 22.15 -24.58 13.41
CA SER A 110 23.50 -24.85 12.88
C SER A 110 24.13 -23.64 12.17
N LEU A 111 23.32 -22.82 11.49
CA LEU A 111 23.79 -21.60 10.82
C LEU A 111 24.06 -20.44 11.79
N GLN A 112 23.53 -20.48 13.01
CA GLN A 112 23.79 -19.47 14.02
C GLN A 112 25.23 -19.54 14.53
N GLU A 113 25.82 -20.73 14.53
CA GLU A 113 27.19 -21.01 14.97
C GLU A 113 28.21 -21.05 13.82
N ALA A 114 27.75 -20.97 12.57
CA ALA A 114 28.60 -21.06 11.39
C ALA A 114 29.35 -19.74 11.13
N VAL A 115 30.67 -19.84 10.97
CA VAL A 115 31.57 -18.72 10.69
C VAL A 115 32.35 -19.02 9.41
N PHE A 116 32.31 -18.10 8.44
CA PHE A 116 32.97 -18.24 7.13
C PHE A 116 33.51 -16.88 6.65
N GLU A 117 34.45 -16.92 5.70
CA GLU A 117 35.08 -15.72 5.13
C GLU A 117 34.04 -14.86 4.39
N GLY A 118 34.09 -13.54 4.60
CA GLY A 118 33.13 -12.57 4.06
C GLY A 118 31.88 -12.32 4.93
N LEU A 119 31.70 -13.04 6.05
CA LEU A 119 30.56 -12.84 6.95
C LEU A 119 30.67 -11.53 7.73
N GLU A 120 29.60 -10.71 7.73
CA GLU A 120 29.46 -9.49 8.54
C GLU A 120 28.79 -9.83 9.88
N LEU A 121 29.45 -9.54 11.01
CA LEU A 121 28.93 -9.70 12.36
C LEU A 121 29.48 -8.61 13.29
N TYR A 122 29.23 -8.73 14.61
CA TYR A 122 29.77 -7.81 15.60
C TYR A 122 30.87 -8.51 16.38
N ALA A 123 31.91 -7.79 16.75
CA ALA A 123 32.96 -8.27 17.63
C ALA A 123 33.31 -7.22 18.68
N LYS A 124 33.89 -7.68 19.79
CA LYS A 124 34.42 -6.79 20.82
C LYS A 124 35.85 -6.35 20.46
N GLN A 125 36.06 -5.05 20.38
CA GLN A 125 37.37 -4.42 20.28
C GLN A 125 37.59 -3.59 21.54
N ASP A 126 38.58 -3.93 22.35
CA ASP A 126 38.91 -3.21 23.60
C ASP A 126 37.69 -2.97 24.53
N GLY A 127 36.75 -3.94 24.54
CA GLY A 127 35.52 -3.87 25.34
C GLY A 127 34.34 -3.15 24.68
N LEU A 128 34.51 -2.54 23.50
CA LEU A 128 33.45 -1.89 22.72
C LEU A 128 32.96 -2.79 21.59
N GLU A 129 31.64 -2.83 21.37
CA GLU A 129 31.04 -3.62 20.31
C GLU A 129 31.06 -2.87 18.98
N ALA A 130 31.75 -3.41 17.97
CA ALA A 130 31.83 -2.83 16.64
C ALA A 130 31.47 -3.85 15.56
N ALA A 131 30.94 -3.36 14.42
CA ALA A 131 30.63 -4.20 13.27
C ALA A 131 31.92 -4.57 12.54
N CYS A 132 32.08 -5.85 12.19
CA CYS A 132 33.26 -6.38 11.52
C CYS A 132 32.90 -7.38 10.43
N ARG A 133 33.75 -7.49 9.40
CA ARG A 133 33.67 -8.52 8.36
C ARG A 133 34.83 -9.50 8.51
N ILE A 134 34.57 -10.80 8.49
CA ILE A 134 35.63 -11.81 8.52
C ILE A 134 36.35 -11.80 7.19
N LEU A 135 37.67 -11.61 7.22
CA LEU A 135 38.54 -11.61 6.06
C LEU A 135 39.18 -12.99 5.87
N LYS A 136 39.68 -13.59 6.95
CA LYS A 136 40.29 -14.94 6.94
C LYS A 136 40.05 -15.70 8.23
N ILE A 137 39.96 -17.01 8.12
CA ILE A 137 39.91 -17.92 9.27
C ILE A 137 41.30 -18.52 9.46
N LEU A 138 41.93 -18.20 10.59
CA LEU A 138 43.25 -18.69 10.97
C LEU A 138 43.07 -19.85 11.95
N GLY A 139 43.38 -21.06 11.49
CA GLY A 139 43.30 -22.28 12.30
C GLY A 139 44.63 -23.02 12.35
N SER A 140 45.26 -23.04 13.51
CA SER A 140 46.24 -24.07 13.91
C SER A 140 45.95 -24.43 15.36
N ASP A 141 45.74 -25.72 15.64
CA ASP A 141 45.70 -26.33 16.97
C ASP A 141 44.67 -25.76 17.97
N GLY A 142 43.39 -26.01 17.69
CA GLY A 142 42.31 -25.96 18.69
C GLY A 142 41.73 -24.57 18.99
N THR A 143 42.45 -23.48 18.71
CA THR A 143 41.95 -22.11 18.92
C THR A 143 41.66 -21.44 17.57
N LYS A 144 40.39 -21.26 17.22
CA LYS A 144 40.00 -20.57 15.98
C LYS A 144 40.20 -19.06 16.16
N MET A 145 41.15 -18.49 15.43
CA MET A 145 41.35 -17.04 15.33
C MET A 145 40.80 -16.53 14.00
N TYR A 146 40.31 -15.29 14.02
CA TYR A 146 39.65 -14.69 12.87
C TYR A 146 40.32 -13.34 12.57
N GLU A 147 40.79 -13.19 11.33
CA GLU A 147 41.17 -11.88 10.81
C GLU A 147 39.90 -11.14 10.41
N VAL A 148 39.61 -10.01 11.06
CA VAL A 148 38.40 -9.21 10.83
C VAL A 148 38.73 -7.80 10.39
N GLY A 149 37.95 -7.25 9.45
CA GLY A 149 37.97 -5.85 9.06
C GLY A 149 36.82 -5.07 9.71
N TRP A 150 37.11 -3.99 10.43
CA TRP A 150 36.11 -3.16 11.10
C TRP A 150 35.37 -2.26 10.12
N LEU A 151 34.03 -2.20 10.24
CA LEU A 151 33.13 -1.52 9.31
C LEU A 151 32.59 -0.20 9.89
N LEU A 152 32.61 0.87 9.09
CA LEU A 152 31.92 2.14 9.39
C LEU A 152 30.42 2.08 9.01
N ARG A 153 29.65 3.14 9.30
CA ARG A 153 28.20 3.23 8.98
C ARG A 153 27.87 3.05 7.49
N ASP A 154 28.83 3.26 6.60
CA ASP A 154 28.75 3.10 5.15
C ASP A 154 29.31 1.77 4.60
N LYS A 155 29.67 0.82 5.49
CA LYS A 155 30.26 -0.49 5.18
C LYS A 155 31.68 -0.46 4.58
N THR A 156 32.42 0.64 4.73
CA THR A 156 33.85 0.70 4.38
C THR A 156 34.71 0.05 5.46
N ILE A 157 35.77 -0.67 5.07
CA ILE A 157 36.73 -1.30 5.99
C ILE A 157 37.78 -0.26 6.38
N ILE A 158 37.90 0.03 7.68
CA ILE A 158 38.78 1.08 8.20
C ILE A 158 40.11 0.50 8.67
N SER A 159 40.04 -0.64 9.35
CA SER A 159 41.19 -1.30 9.97
C SER A 159 40.95 -2.81 10.06
N THR A 160 42.04 -3.57 10.13
CA THR A 160 42.01 -5.04 10.25
C THR A 160 42.65 -5.48 11.56
N SER A 161 42.05 -6.43 12.27
CA SER A 161 42.59 -7.01 13.51
C SER A 161 42.33 -8.50 13.59
N VAL A 162 43.16 -9.21 14.35
CA VAL A 162 42.95 -10.64 14.63
C VAL A 162 42.26 -10.78 15.99
N ILE A 163 41.14 -11.47 16.02
CA ILE A 163 40.34 -11.69 17.24
C ILE A 163 40.09 -13.17 17.48
N LYS A 164 39.83 -13.54 18.74
CA LYS A 164 39.48 -14.90 19.13
C LYS A 164 38.01 -15.15 18.85
N GLY A 165 37.63 -16.42 18.63
CA GLY A 165 36.23 -16.80 18.41
C GLY A 165 35.27 -16.43 19.55
N GLU A 166 35.78 -16.31 20.78
CA GLU A 166 34.99 -15.92 21.97
C GLU A 166 34.56 -14.45 21.94
N ASP A 167 35.28 -13.61 21.20
CA ASP A 167 34.99 -12.17 21.08
C ASP A 167 33.98 -11.86 19.98
N LEU A 168 33.53 -12.88 19.22
CA LEU A 168 32.51 -12.77 18.18
C LEU A 168 31.10 -12.78 18.79
N ILE A 169 30.29 -11.78 18.44
CA ILE A 169 28.90 -11.64 18.89
C ILE A 169 27.95 -12.05 17.77
N HIS A 170 27.35 -13.24 17.93
CA HIS A 170 26.35 -13.80 17.02
C HIS A 170 24.94 -13.25 17.32
N ARG A 171 24.62 -12.02 16.90
CA ARG A 171 23.30 -11.40 17.19
C ARG A 171 22.14 -11.99 16.37
N ARG A 172 22.38 -12.38 15.10
CA ARG A 172 21.40 -13.02 14.20
C ARG A 172 22.12 -13.86 13.14
N PRO A 173 21.60 -15.04 12.74
CA PRO A 173 22.17 -15.78 11.63
C PRO A 173 22.04 -14.99 10.31
N PRO A 174 22.89 -15.29 9.32
CA PRO A 174 22.95 -14.55 8.05
C PRO A 174 21.66 -14.64 7.21
N VAL A 175 20.75 -15.57 7.55
CA VAL A 175 19.60 -15.92 6.72
C VAL A 175 18.34 -16.03 7.57
N SER A 176 17.23 -15.50 7.04
CA SER A 176 15.93 -15.63 7.69
C SER A 176 15.36 -17.06 7.58
N ARG A 177 14.60 -17.50 8.59
CA ARG A 177 13.85 -18.77 8.57
C ARG A 177 12.95 -18.93 7.34
N ASN A 178 12.40 -17.82 6.85
CA ASN A 178 11.54 -17.84 5.66
C ASN A 178 12.34 -18.06 4.37
N THR A 179 13.56 -17.52 4.28
CA THR A 179 14.47 -17.78 3.16
C THR A 179 14.91 -19.24 3.14
N LEU A 180 15.21 -19.84 4.30
CA LEU A 180 15.51 -21.27 4.41
C LEU A 180 14.32 -22.16 3.99
N LYS A 181 13.10 -21.80 4.40
CA LYS A 181 11.87 -22.51 3.97
C LYS A 181 11.69 -22.50 2.45
N ILE A 182 11.98 -21.36 1.82
CA ILE A 182 11.93 -21.19 0.37
C ILE A 182 13.04 -22.02 -0.30
N PHE A 183 14.26 -21.96 0.24
CA PHE A 183 15.42 -22.68 -0.27
C PHE A 183 15.23 -24.19 -0.24
N ILE A 184 14.77 -24.75 0.88
CA ILE A 184 14.52 -26.19 1.02
C ILE A 184 13.51 -26.66 -0.04
N ARG A 185 12.42 -25.92 -0.26
CA ARG A 185 11.38 -26.27 -1.25
C ARG A 185 11.84 -26.11 -2.70
N ASP A 186 12.85 -25.28 -2.95
CA ASP A 186 13.46 -25.10 -4.27
C ASP A 186 14.49 -26.20 -4.56
N ALA A 187 15.27 -26.58 -3.54
CA ALA A 187 16.34 -27.56 -3.66
C ALA A 187 15.86 -29.02 -3.70
N THR A 188 14.64 -29.31 -3.21
CA THR A 188 14.15 -30.70 -3.04
C THR A 188 13.11 -31.15 -4.07
N SER A 189 13.24 -32.41 -4.49
CA SER A 189 12.29 -33.11 -5.36
C SER A 189 11.18 -33.80 -4.56
N GLN A 190 11.48 -34.28 -3.34
CA GLN A 190 10.59 -35.02 -2.45
C GLN A 190 10.57 -34.43 -1.04
N ASN A 191 9.41 -34.53 -0.36
CA ASN A 191 9.16 -33.89 0.95
C ASN A 191 9.42 -34.78 2.17
N ALA A 192 9.52 -36.11 2.02
CA ALA A 192 9.84 -37.06 3.10
C ALA A 192 10.15 -38.47 2.51
N PRO A 193 11.35 -39.04 2.73
CA PRO A 193 12.56 -38.31 3.14
C PRO A 193 12.87 -37.19 2.13
N TRP A 194 13.50 -36.11 2.60
CA TRP A 194 13.85 -34.99 1.74
C TRP A 194 14.96 -35.41 0.78
N VAL A 195 14.70 -35.34 -0.53
CA VAL A 195 15.68 -35.69 -1.58
C VAL A 195 15.96 -34.45 -2.40
N ILE A 196 17.24 -34.13 -2.59
CA ILE A 196 17.69 -32.96 -3.36
C ILE A 196 17.68 -33.29 -4.85
N HIS A 197 17.43 -32.28 -5.69
CA HIS A 197 17.53 -32.42 -7.13
C HIS A 197 18.92 -32.94 -7.55
N GLU A 198 18.95 -33.96 -8.41
CA GLU A 198 20.17 -34.63 -8.87
C GLU A 198 21.22 -33.65 -9.44
N ASN A 199 20.76 -32.61 -10.14
CA ASN A 199 21.61 -31.56 -10.71
C ASN A 199 22.30 -30.70 -9.64
N LEU A 200 21.64 -30.47 -8.50
CA LEU A 200 22.20 -29.71 -7.36
C LEU A 200 23.12 -30.60 -6.53
N ALA A 201 22.76 -31.88 -6.33
CA ALA A 201 23.60 -32.84 -5.64
C ALA A 201 24.95 -33.06 -6.36
N LYS A 202 24.93 -33.20 -7.70
CA LYS A 202 26.14 -33.28 -8.53
C LYS A 202 27.00 -32.01 -8.47
N ARG A 203 26.39 -30.83 -8.48
CA ARG A 203 27.11 -29.53 -8.42
C ARG A 203 27.86 -29.30 -7.10
N TYR A 204 27.32 -29.78 -5.99
CA TYR A 204 27.90 -29.55 -4.65
C TYR A 204 28.55 -30.81 -4.05
N GLY A 205 28.77 -31.86 -4.86
CA GLY A 205 29.46 -33.08 -4.45
C GLY A 205 28.77 -33.83 -3.32
N ILE A 206 27.44 -33.91 -3.33
CA ILE A 206 26.65 -34.56 -2.28
C ILE A 206 26.38 -36.01 -2.70
N PRO A 207 26.62 -37.02 -1.84
CA PRO A 207 26.34 -38.42 -2.13
C PRO A 207 24.86 -38.64 -2.51
N ILE A 208 24.64 -39.31 -3.64
CA ILE A 208 23.31 -39.62 -4.21
C ILE A 208 22.89 -41.08 -3.86
N GLU A 209 23.80 -41.84 -3.25
CA GLU A 209 23.53 -43.21 -2.80
C GLU A 209 22.75 -43.19 -1.48
N PRO A 210 21.59 -43.88 -1.39
CA PRO A 210 20.83 -43.99 -0.15
C PRO A 210 21.65 -44.75 0.91
N PRO A 211 21.65 -44.32 2.19
CA PRO A 211 22.30 -45.07 3.26
C PRO A 211 21.73 -46.49 3.36
N ASN A 212 22.62 -47.49 3.48
CA ASN A 212 22.28 -48.93 3.51
C ASN A 212 21.30 -49.35 4.63
N ASP A 213 21.01 -48.48 5.61
CA ASP A 213 20.09 -48.76 6.74
C ASP A 213 18.60 -48.59 6.42
N MET A 214 18.20 -48.14 5.22
CA MET A 214 16.78 -47.99 4.87
C MET A 214 16.14 -49.22 4.19
N MET A 215 16.85 -50.35 4.11
CA MET A 215 16.40 -51.55 3.39
C MET A 215 15.77 -52.66 4.25
N PHE A 216 15.54 -52.47 5.55
CA PHE A 216 14.88 -53.48 6.39
C PHE A 216 13.82 -52.92 7.35
N GLY A 217 12.58 -53.39 7.17
CA GLY A 217 11.74 -53.86 8.28
C GLY A 217 10.89 -52.84 9.09
N GLU A 218 9.59 -52.86 8.81
CA GLU A 218 8.48 -52.87 9.77
C GLU A 218 8.20 -51.67 10.72
N GLY A 219 7.01 -51.08 10.49
CA GLY A 219 6.09 -50.76 11.59
C GLY A 219 6.12 -49.34 12.15
N LEU A 220 5.19 -48.50 11.69
CA LEU A 220 4.42 -47.59 12.55
C LEU A 220 3.12 -47.20 11.85
N GLN A 221 2.03 -47.84 12.30
CA GLN A 221 0.68 -47.70 11.76
C GLN A 221 -0.02 -46.40 12.21
N LYS A 222 -0.76 -45.82 11.26
CA LYS A 222 -2.16 -45.32 11.32
C LYS A 222 -2.66 -44.56 12.56
N LYS A 223 -3.28 -43.39 12.30
CA LYS A 223 -4.64 -43.11 12.79
C LYS A 223 -5.51 -42.51 11.69
N GLY A 224 -6.17 -43.40 10.94
CA GLY A 224 -7.36 -43.07 10.14
C GLY A 224 -8.63 -43.30 10.98
N ARG A 225 -9.59 -42.38 10.91
CA ARG A 225 -10.92 -42.54 11.49
C ARG A 225 -11.81 -43.30 10.48
N LYS A 226 -12.21 -44.51 10.85
CA LYS A 226 -13.14 -45.41 10.14
C LYS A 226 -14.56 -44.82 10.09
N ARG A 227 -15.25 -44.97 8.95
CA ARG A 227 -16.68 -45.32 8.91
C ARG A 227 -16.90 -46.40 7.84
N ARG A 228 -17.81 -47.32 8.17
CA ARG A 228 -17.90 -48.72 7.73
C ARG A 228 -18.61 -48.85 6.37
N GLU A 229 -18.15 -49.82 5.57
CA GLU A 229 -18.90 -50.46 4.49
C GLU A 229 -19.37 -51.83 4.99
N ASP A 230 -20.53 -52.30 4.51
CA ASP A 230 -20.91 -53.70 4.50
C ASP A 230 -21.49 -54.06 3.11
N GLY A 231 -20.66 -54.72 2.28
CA GLY A 231 -20.91 -55.81 1.31
C GLY A 231 -21.88 -55.69 0.10
N PRO A 232 -21.86 -56.66 -0.84
CA PRO A 232 -20.71 -57.06 -1.67
C PRO A 232 -21.02 -57.26 -3.19
N MET A 233 -19.96 -57.14 -4.01
CA MET A 233 -19.63 -57.79 -5.32
C MET A 233 -20.66 -57.93 -6.48
N GLY A 234 -20.25 -57.47 -7.68
CA GLY A 234 -20.85 -57.88 -8.96
C GLY A 234 -20.34 -57.13 -10.21
N ASP A 235 -19.35 -57.74 -10.89
CA ASP A 235 -18.84 -57.65 -12.28
C ASP A 235 -18.89 -56.38 -13.20
N PRO A 236 -17.90 -56.26 -14.11
CA PRO A 236 -17.70 -55.10 -14.98
C PRO A 236 -18.34 -55.28 -16.36
N LYS A 237 -19.07 -54.27 -16.88
CA LYS A 237 -19.24 -54.05 -18.33
C LYS A 237 -19.96 -52.74 -18.68
N LYS A 238 -19.38 -52.03 -19.66
CA LYS A 238 -20.02 -51.18 -20.69
C LYS A 238 -20.78 -49.93 -20.21
N LYS A 239 -20.29 -48.73 -20.55
CA LYS A 239 -20.50 -48.04 -21.83
C LYS A 239 -20.09 -46.56 -21.68
N MET A 240 -19.36 -46.05 -22.67
CA MET A 240 -19.36 -44.64 -23.03
C MET A 240 -20.81 -44.18 -23.25
N LYS A 241 -21.21 -43.10 -22.60
CA LYS A 241 -22.25 -42.20 -23.09
C LYS A 241 -21.95 -40.80 -22.58
N ASN A 242 -21.93 -39.88 -23.55
CA ASN A 242 -21.90 -38.43 -23.39
C ASN A 242 -22.85 -38.00 -22.29
N ASP A 243 -22.38 -37.12 -21.42
CA ASP A 243 -23.18 -36.05 -20.85
C ASP A 243 -22.29 -34.81 -20.75
N GLU A 244 -22.47 -33.90 -21.70
CA GLU A 244 -22.10 -32.49 -21.60
C GLU A 244 -22.97 -31.84 -20.52
N GLU A 245 -22.73 -32.16 -19.25
CA GLU A 245 -23.20 -31.29 -18.18
C GLU A 245 -22.19 -30.16 -18.02
N HIS A 246 -22.56 -28.99 -18.55
CA HIS A 246 -21.98 -27.72 -18.13
C HIS A 246 -21.93 -27.70 -16.60
N ILE A 247 -20.74 -27.92 -16.02
CA ILE A 247 -20.51 -27.69 -14.60
C ILE A 247 -20.61 -26.17 -14.41
N ASN A 248 -21.83 -25.68 -14.19
CA ASN A 248 -22.08 -24.32 -13.79
C ASN A 248 -21.66 -24.21 -12.33
N VAL A 249 -20.35 -24.10 -12.09
CA VAL A 249 -19.79 -23.88 -10.76
C VAL A 249 -20.41 -22.58 -10.26
N PRO A 250 -21.14 -22.58 -9.12
CA PRO A 250 -21.75 -21.36 -8.61
C PRO A 250 -20.66 -20.30 -8.40
N ILE A 251 -20.70 -19.21 -9.18
CA ILE A 251 -19.74 -18.12 -9.09
C ILE A 251 -19.89 -17.50 -7.71
N LYS A 252 -18.89 -17.70 -6.85
CA LYS A 252 -18.87 -17.15 -5.50
C LYS A 252 -18.37 -15.70 -5.54
N TYR A 253 -19.29 -14.76 -5.44
CA TYR A 253 -18.96 -13.34 -5.34
C TYR A 253 -18.33 -13.01 -3.98
N PRO A 254 -17.39 -12.04 -3.92
CA PRO A 254 -16.90 -11.18 -5.00
C PRO A 254 -15.80 -11.85 -5.85
N ILE A 255 -15.74 -11.49 -7.12
CA ILE A 255 -14.68 -11.88 -8.06
C ILE A 255 -13.94 -10.64 -8.56
N ASP A 256 -12.89 -10.80 -9.38
CA ASP A 256 -12.23 -9.63 -9.98
C ASP A 256 -13.25 -8.82 -10.82
N ASP A 257 -13.24 -7.50 -10.68
CA ASP A 257 -14.20 -6.57 -11.31
C ASP A 257 -14.24 -6.69 -12.84
N LEU A 258 -13.12 -7.07 -13.48
CA LEU A 258 -13.06 -7.28 -14.93
C LEU A 258 -13.62 -8.65 -15.37
N LEU A 259 -13.83 -9.56 -14.41
CA LEU A 259 -14.37 -10.91 -14.64
C LEU A 259 -15.86 -11.01 -14.30
N VAL A 260 -16.48 -9.91 -13.84
CA VAL A 260 -17.92 -9.87 -13.57
C VAL A 260 -18.68 -9.86 -14.89
N GLN A 261 -19.31 -10.99 -15.22
CA GLN A 261 -20.24 -11.08 -16.34
C GLN A 261 -21.57 -10.38 -16.00
N PRO A 262 -22.18 -9.62 -16.92
CA PRO A 262 -23.53 -9.09 -16.73
C PRO A 262 -24.53 -10.26 -16.61
N SER A 263 -25.19 -10.39 -15.46
CA SER A 263 -26.32 -11.32 -15.29
C SER A 263 -27.64 -10.62 -15.64
N ALA A 264 -28.65 -11.37 -16.07
CA ALA A 264 -30.00 -10.83 -16.31
C ALA A 264 -30.64 -10.23 -15.03
N ASP A 265 -30.21 -10.69 -13.84
CA ASP A 265 -30.63 -10.18 -12.53
C ASP A 265 -29.81 -8.97 -12.04
N ASP A 266 -28.79 -8.52 -12.78
CA ASP A 266 -28.08 -7.30 -12.42
C ASP A 266 -28.98 -6.10 -12.75
N HIS A 267 -29.42 -5.37 -11.71
CA HIS A 267 -29.97 -4.02 -11.90
C HIS A 267 -29.09 -3.29 -12.91
N ALA A 268 -29.69 -2.81 -14.02
CA ALA A 268 -28.97 -2.14 -15.08
C ALA A 268 -28.07 -1.06 -14.46
N LEU A 269 -26.77 -1.36 -14.35
CA LEU A 269 -25.82 -0.44 -13.72
C LEU A 269 -25.92 0.86 -14.52
N LEU A 270 -26.32 1.94 -13.84
CA LEU A 270 -26.39 3.23 -14.48
C LEU A 270 -25.03 3.55 -15.11
N LYS A 271 -25.03 4.12 -16.31
CA LYS A 271 -23.79 4.58 -16.92
C LYS A 271 -23.12 5.56 -15.97
N ARG A 272 -21.81 5.39 -15.77
CA ARG A 272 -21.04 6.25 -14.89
C ARG A 272 -21.19 7.72 -15.34
N PRO A 273 -21.42 8.66 -14.42
CA PRO A 273 -21.52 10.07 -14.78
C PRO A 273 -20.19 10.56 -15.38
N PRO A 274 -20.23 11.49 -16.34
CA PRO A 274 -19.02 12.10 -16.88
C PRO A 274 -18.28 12.85 -15.78
N LEU A 275 -16.95 12.84 -15.85
CA LEU A 275 -16.12 13.60 -14.92
C LEU A 275 -16.02 15.05 -15.39
N ALA A 276 -16.19 16.00 -14.47
CA ALA A 276 -15.81 17.38 -14.72
C ALA A 276 -14.28 17.48 -14.83
N THR A 277 -13.79 18.19 -15.85
CA THR A 277 -12.35 18.35 -16.13
C THR A 277 -11.97 19.79 -16.49
N ASP A 278 -12.78 20.75 -16.04
CA ASP A 278 -12.68 22.21 -16.23
C ASP A 278 -11.55 22.86 -15.40
N PHE A 279 -10.45 22.15 -15.22
CA PHE A 279 -9.23 22.68 -14.62
C PHE A 279 -8.57 23.71 -15.56
N ARG A 280 -8.01 24.77 -14.98
CA ARG A 280 -7.16 25.74 -15.68
C ARG A 280 -5.74 25.24 -15.87
N VAL A 281 -5.30 24.33 -15.00
CA VAL A 281 -4.01 23.64 -15.13
C VAL A 281 -4.15 22.39 -16.02
N PRO A 282 -3.07 21.94 -16.68
CA PRO A 282 -3.09 20.69 -17.43
C PRO A 282 -3.51 19.51 -16.56
N LYS A 283 -4.31 18.58 -17.13
CA LYS A 283 -4.88 17.43 -16.39
C LYS A 283 -3.84 16.59 -15.67
N TYR A 284 -2.66 16.42 -16.25
CA TYR A 284 -1.56 15.65 -15.66
C TYR A 284 -0.89 16.34 -14.47
N SER A 285 -1.00 17.67 -14.36
CA SER A 285 -0.42 18.47 -13.25
C SER A 285 -1.42 18.72 -12.11
N VAL A 286 -2.69 18.30 -12.25
CA VAL A 286 -3.71 18.45 -11.19
C VAL A 286 -3.29 17.72 -9.91
N GLY A 287 -2.64 16.56 -10.02
CA GLY A 287 -2.10 15.83 -8.88
C GLY A 287 -1.09 16.66 -8.08
N ASP A 288 -0.15 17.31 -8.77
CA ASP A 288 0.86 18.19 -8.15
C ASP A 288 0.19 19.41 -7.49
N LEU A 289 -0.79 20.01 -8.16
CA LEU A 289 -1.58 21.12 -7.62
C LEU A 289 -2.27 20.74 -6.30
N LEU A 290 -2.96 19.60 -6.28
CA LEU A 290 -3.64 19.09 -5.09
C LEU A 290 -2.65 18.78 -3.96
N MET A 291 -1.49 18.20 -4.30
CA MET A 291 -0.45 17.87 -3.32
C MET A 291 0.12 19.13 -2.66
N VAL A 292 0.48 20.15 -3.44
CA VAL A 292 1.00 21.42 -2.94
C VAL A 292 -0.04 22.14 -2.09
N TRP A 293 -1.28 22.21 -2.58
CA TRP A 293 -2.39 22.84 -1.86
C TRP A 293 -2.69 22.16 -0.51
N ASP A 294 -2.81 20.84 -0.50
CA ASP A 294 -3.11 20.07 0.72
C ASP A 294 -1.97 20.21 1.74
N PHE A 295 -0.71 20.27 1.28
CA PHE A 295 0.45 20.53 2.14
C PHE A 295 0.38 21.93 2.78
N CYS A 296 0.21 22.98 1.97
CA CYS A 296 0.12 24.36 2.46
C CYS A 296 -0.99 24.55 3.50
N LEU A 297 -2.15 23.92 3.31
CA LEU A 297 -3.26 24.01 4.26
C LEU A 297 -3.07 23.13 5.50
N SER A 298 -2.43 21.96 5.36
CA SER A 298 -2.20 21.03 6.47
C SER A 298 -1.12 21.54 7.42
N PHE A 299 -0.06 22.15 6.86
CA PHE A 299 1.08 22.69 7.60
C PHE A 299 1.09 24.22 7.66
N GLY A 300 0.00 24.89 7.30
CA GLY A 300 -0.08 26.35 7.27
C GLY A 300 0.39 27.01 8.57
N ARG A 301 0.08 26.43 9.75
CA ARG A 301 0.55 26.99 11.03
C ARG A 301 2.07 26.89 11.21
N VAL A 302 2.68 25.81 10.72
CA VAL A 302 4.14 25.60 10.75
C VAL A 302 4.82 26.54 9.73
N LEU A 303 4.19 26.72 8.57
CA LEU A 303 4.63 27.61 7.50
C LEU A 303 4.32 29.09 7.77
N ASN A 304 3.55 29.39 8.80
CA ASN A 304 2.95 30.70 9.04
C ASN A 304 2.20 31.28 7.84
N LEU A 305 1.38 30.46 7.17
CA LEU A 305 0.67 30.79 5.93
C LEU A 305 -0.85 30.71 6.11
N SER A 306 -1.54 31.84 5.98
CA SER A 306 -3.01 31.89 6.11
C SER A 306 -3.73 31.08 5.03
N PRO A 307 -4.89 30.46 5.34
CA PRO A 307 -5.56 29.55 4.41
C PRO A 307 -6.12 30.26 3.17
N PHE A 308 -6.06 29.58 2.02
CA PHE A 308 -6.57 30.02 0.72
C PHE A 308 -7.31 28.88 0.00
N SER A 309 -8.16 29.20 -0.98
CA SER A 309 -8.91 28.19 -1.73
C SER A 309 -8.06 27.50 -2.80
N LEU A 310 -8.45 26.29 -3.22
CA LEU A 310 -7.77 25.61 -4.33
C LEU A 310 -7.86 26.41 -5.63
N VAL A 311 -9.00 27.08 -5.84
CA VAL A 311 -9.23 27.96 -6.99
C VAL A 311 -8.29 29.18 -6.98
N ASP A 312 -8.01 29.74 -5.80
CA ASP A 312 -7.04 30.85 -5.68
C ASP A 312 -5.64 30.41 -6.08
N LEU A 313 -5.20 29.22 -5.65
CA LEU A 313 -3.90 28.68 -6.02
C LEU A 313 -3.81 28.38 -7.52
N GLU A 314 -4.85 27.73 -8.06
CA GLU A 314 -4.96 27.42 -9.48
C GLU A 314 -4.88 28.70 -10.33
N ASN A 315 -5.66 29.73 -9.99
CA ASN A 315 -5.62 31.03 -10.65
C ASN A 315 -4.24 31.70 -10.51
N ALA A 316 -3.64 31.64 -9.32
CA ALA A 316 -2.33 32.23 -9.07
C ALA A 316 -1.21 31.59 -9.92
N ILE A 317 -1.25 30.27 -10.13
CA ILE A 317 -0.27 29.55 -10.96
C ILE A 317 -0.45 29.88 -12.44
N CYS A 318 -1.70 29.92 -12.91
CA CYS A 318 -2.04 30.26 -14.30
C CYS A 318 -1.90 31.75 -14.62
N HIS A 319 -1.78 32.62 -13.61
CA HIS A 319 -1.63 34.06 -13.82
C HIS A 319 -0.26 34.39 -14.42
N LYS A 320 -0.25 35.28 -15.42
CA LYS A 320 0.96 35.69 -16.14
C LYS A 320 1.74 36.82 -15.48
N GLU A 321 1.18 37.43 -14.44
CA GLU A 321 1.85 38.48 -13.65
C GLU A 321 2.20 38.00 -12.24
N SER A 322 3.08 38.75 -11.56
CA SER A 322 3.45 38.47 -10.18
C SER A 322 2.23 38.54 -9.27
N ASN A 323 2.09 37.57 -8.38
CA ASN A 323 0.96 37.52 -7.46
C ASN A 323 1.45 37.25 -6.03
N ALA A 324 0.80 37.92 -5.07
CA ALA A 324 1.19 37.88 -3.67
C ALA A 324 1.13 36.46 -3.09
N LEU A 325 0.13 35.66 -3.50
CA LEU A 325 -0.06 34.30 -3.01
C LEU A 325 1.13 33.38 -3.30
N LEU A 326 1.62 33.32 -4.55
CA LEU A 326 2.77 32.47 -4.89
C LEU A 326 4.05 32.95 -4.21
N VAL A 327 4.28 34.27 -4.18
CA VAL A 327 5.45 34.84 -3.50
C VAL A 327 5.44 34.45 -2.02
N GLU A 328 4.27 34.51 -1.39
CA GLU A 328 4.11 34.17 0.01
C GLU A 328 4.31 32.67 0.28
N ILE A 329 3.79 31.79 -0.58
CA ILE A 329 4.02 30.34 -0.49
C ILE A 329 5.51 30.02 -0.56
N HIS A 330 6.24 30.57 -1.55
CA HIS A 330 7.69 30.35 -1.67
C HIS A 330 8.43 30.89 -0.44
N THR A 331 8.09 32.10 -0.01
CA THR A 331 8.71 32.75 1.15
C THR A 331 8.49 31.93 2.43
N ALA A 332 7.29 31.43 2.65
CA ALA A 332 6.94 30.60 3.80
C ALA A 332 7.75 29.28 3.82
N ILE A 333 7.86 28.60 2.68
CA ILE A 333 8.64 27.37 2.57
C ILE A 333 10.13 27.64 2.78
N PHE A 334 10.69 28.69 2.19
CA PHE A 334 12.12 29.02 2.40
C PHE A 334 12.43 29.42 3.84
N HIS A 335 11.54 30.13 4.53
CA HIS A 335 11.72 30.40 5.95
C HIS A 335 11.76 29.11 6.78
N LEU A 336 10.92 28.11 6.45
CA LEU A 336 10.97 26.80 7.08
C LEU A 336 12.31 26.09 6.81
N LEU A 337 12.74 26.04 5.54
CA LEU A 337 14.01 25.38 5.16
C LEU A 337 15.24 26.04 5.79
N ILE A 338 15.23 27.37 5.93
CA ILE A 338 16.30 28.11 6.61
C ILE A 338 16.30 27.82 8.12
N LYS A 339 15.12 27.75 8.74
CA LYS A 339 14.96 27.49 10.17
C LYS A 339 15.39 26.07 10.57
N ASP A 340 15.28 25.10 9.65
CA ASP A 340 15.63 23.70 9.90
C ASP A 340 17.15 23.44 9.98
N GLU A 341 17.98 24.38 9.55
CA GLU A 341 19.45 24.25 9.51
C GLU A 341 19.98 23.04 8.71
N GLY A 342 19.18 22.52 7.76
CA GLY A 342 19.53 21.37 6.92
C GLY A 342 20.47 21.67 5.73
N ASP A 343 20.41 20.83 4.69
CA ASP A 343 21.29 20.91 3.51
C ASP A 343 21.16 22.26 2.78
N TYR A 344 19.92 22.73 2.60
CA TYR A 344 19.64 24.02 1.97
C TYR A 344 20.26 25.19 2.75
N PHE A 345 20.18 25.17 4.08
CA PHE A 345 20.79 26.17 4.95
C PHE A 345 22.32 26.18 4.81
N THR A 346 22.93 25.00 4.74
CA THR A 346 24.38 24.85 4.54
C THR A 346 24.82 25.51 3.24
N ILE A 347 24.06 25.32 2.16
CA ILE A 347 24.34 25.97 0.86
C ILE A 347 24.25 27.49 0.96
N LEU A 348 23.22 28.03 1.63
CA LEU A 348 23.10 29.47 1.82
C LEU A 348 24.27 30.06 2.61
N ARG A 349 24.79 29.33 3.60
CA ARG A 349 26.01 29.71 4.34
C ARG A 349 27.25 29.69 3.44
N THR A 350 27.43 28.65 2.63
CA THR A 350 28.57 28.60 1.69
C THR A 350 28.58 29.78 0.71
N LYS A 351 27.39 30.20 0.27
CA LYS A 351 27.18 31.37 -0.61
C LYS A 351 27.16 32.73 0.12
N LYS A 352 27.35 32.75 1.45
CA LYS A 352 27.29 33.95 2.30
C LYS A 352 26.00 34.78 2.11
N ARG A 353 24.88 34.11 1.86
CA ARG A 353 23.56 34.76 1.72
C ARG A 353 23.05 35.26 3.07
N LYS A 354 22.32 36.38 3.07
CA LYS A 354 21.53 36.80 4.23
C LYS A 354 20.45 35.74 4.50
N LEU A 355 20.15 35.43 5.76
CA LEU A 355 19.19 34.38 6.13
C LEU A 355 17.76 34.91 6.34
N LYS A 356 17.40 36.01 5.67
CA LYS A 356 16.10 36.68 5.81
C LYS A 356 15.45 36.81 4.44
N VAL A 357 14.46 35.97 4.18
CA VAL A 357 13.71 35.97 2.93
C VAL A 357 12.64 37.07 2.99
N THR A 358 12.57 37.88 1.94
CA THR A 358 11.56 38.93 1.82
C THR A 358 10.74 38.71 0.56
N LEU A 359 9.60 39.41 0.46
CA LEU A 359 8.76 39.42 -0.74
C LEU A 359 9.49 39.88 -2.01
N VAL A 360 10.65 40.52 -1.87
CA VAL A 360 11.47 41.01 -2.99
C VAL A 360 12.63 40.06 -3.29
N THR A 361 13.19 39.40 -2.27
CA THR A 361 14.41 38.58 -2.41
C THR A 361 14.14 37.09 -2.65
N TRP A 362 12.91 36.60 -2.49
CA TRP A 362 12.55 35.18 -2.61
C TRP A 362 13.01 34.51 -3.91
N ALA A 363 13.05 35.23 -5.03
CA ALA A 363 13.45 34.69 -6.33
C ALA A 363 14.95 34.28 -6.36
N GLU A 364 15.79 34.95 -5.57
CA GLU A 364 17.21 34.59 -5.44
C GLU A 364 17.39 33.28 -4.67
N TYR A 365 16.63 33.09 -3.59
CA TYR A 365 16.58 31.84 -2.83
C TYR A 365 16.03 30.70 -3.69
N LEU A 366 15.01 30.98 -4.50
CA LEU A 366 14.52 30.01 -5.47
C LEU A 366 15.61 29.59 -6.46
N CYS A 367 16.37 30.54 -7.02
CA CYS A 367 17.51 30.21 -7.87
C CYS A 367 18.53 29.31 -7.15
N ASP A 368 18.89 29.65 -5.91
CA ASP A 368 19.84 28.88 -5.11
C ASP A 368 19.33 27.45 -4.82
N PHE A 369 18.02 27.29 -4.59
CA PHE A 369 17.37 25.99 -4.42
C PHE A 369 17.37 25.18 -5.72
N LEU A 370 17.02 25.79 -6.85
CA LEU A 370 17.02 25.11 -8.14
C LEU A 370 18.42 24.62 -8.53
N GLU A 371 19.48 25.36 -8.17
CA GLU A 371 20.88 24.92 -8.34
C GLU A 371 21.20 23.70 -7.44
N MET A 372 20.62 23.61 -6.24
CA MET A 372 20.78 22.47 -5.34
C MET A 372 20.10 21.20 -5.84
N THR A 373 18.88 21.30 -6.37
CA THR A 373 18.07 20.13 -6.78
C THR A 373 18.65 19.34 -7.96
N LYS A 374 19.59 19.92 -8.73
CA LYS A 374 20.25 19.31 -9.91
C LYS A 374 19.28 18.71 -10.94
N THR A 375 18.02 19.13 -10.97
CA THR A 375 17.02 18.65 -11.94
C THR A 375 17.13 19.46 -13.22
N GLU A 376 17.69 18.88 -14.29
CA GLU A 376 18.03 19.58 -15.54
C GLU A 376 16.87 20.41 -16.12
N GLU A 377 15.64 19.91 -16.04
CA GLU A 377 14.45 20.61 -16.54
C GLU A 377 14.17 21.92 -15.78
N LEU A 378 14.39 21.91 -14.46
CA LEU A 378 14.17 23.08 -13.61
C LEU A 378 15.36 24.05 -13.68
N THR A 379 16.58 23.54 -13.82
CA THR A 379 17.80 24.34 -13.90
C THR A 379 17.78 25.30 -15.11
N ARG A 380 17.16 24.89 -16.23
CA ARG A 380 16.99 25.74 -17.43
C ARG A 380 16.23 27.04 -17.14
N ASN A 381 15.34 27.03 -16.15
CA ASN A 381 14.48 28.17 -15.84
C ASN A 381 15.13 29.18 -14.87
N ILE A 382 16.30 28.87 -14.31
CA ILE A 382 16.99 29.75 -13.33
C ILE A 382 17.23 31.16 -13.90
N ALA A 383 17.66 31.27 -15.15
CA ALA A 383 17.91 32.57 -15.78
C ALA A 383 16.62 33.42 -15.88
N THR A 384 15.48 32.78 -16.15
CA THR A 384 14.17 33.43 -16.23
C THR A 384 13.68 33.88 -14.86
N VAL A 385 13.84 33.04 -13.83
CA VAL A 385 13.51 33.38 -12.43
C VAL A 385 14.37 34.54 -11.94
N ARG A 386 15.68 34.49 -12.19
CA ARG A 386 16.64 35.53 -11.77
C ARG A 386 16.35 36.90 -12.37
N LYS A 387 15.78 36.94 -13.58
CA LYS A 387 15.34 38.16 -14.26
C LYS A 387 13.96 38.68 -13.77
N GLY A 388 13.32 37.99 -12.83
CA GLY A 388 12.00 38.37 -12.30
C GLY A 388 10.81 37.87 -13.12
N TYR A 389 11.03 37.06 -14.15
CA TYR A 389 9.98 36.57 -15.05
C TYR A 389 9.37 35.23 -14.62
N TYR A 390 9.34 34.94 -13.31
CA TYR A 390 8.77 33.69 -12.79
C TYR A 390 7.31 33.48 -13.23
N SER A 391 6.52 34.54 -13.30
CA SER A 391 5.12 34.47 -13.75
C SER A 391 4.94 34.08 -15.22
N LEU A 392 5.97 34.22 -16.05
CA LEU A 392 5.94 33.82 -17.47
C LEU A 392 6.33 32.36 -17.70
N ILE A 393 6.80 31.65 -16.67
CA ILE A 393 7.12 30.23 -16.75
C ILE A 393 5.83 29.41 -16.92
N ASP A 394 5.92 28.32 -17.66
CA ASP A 394 4.81 27.39 -17.88
C ASP A 394 4.26 26.82 -16.57
N THR A 395 2.95 26.59 -16.55
CA THR A 395 2.21 26.20 -15.33
C THR A 395 2.65 24.87 -14.76
N ASP A 396 3.01 23.92 -15.63
CA ASP A 396 3.51 22.61 -15.25
C ASP A 396 4.88 22.71 -14.57
N ILE A 397 5.78 23.55 -15.08
CA ILE A 397 7.09 23.80 -14.48
C ILE A 397 6.94 24.50 -13.13
N LYS A 398 6.08 25.52 -13.01
CA LYS A 398 5.80 26.18 -11.72
C LYS A 398 5.31 25.17 -10.67
N LEU A 399 4.43 24.24 -11.05
CA LEU A 399 3.95 23.18 -10.18
C LEU A 399 5.03 22.18 -9.82
N LYS A 400 5.89 21.76 -10.76
CA LYS A 400 7.05 20.91 -10.47
C LYS A 400 7.98 21.56 -9.46
N ILE A 401 8.30 22.85 -9.62
CA ILE A 401 9.12 23.62 -8.67
C ILE A 401 8.51 23.60 -7.27
N LEU A 402 7.21 23.90 -7.16
CA LEU A 402 6.50 23.87 -5.88
C LEU A 402 6.46 22.46 -5.28
N ARG A 403 6.30 21.43 -6.11
CA ARG A 403 6.35 20.03 -5.68
C ARG A 403 7.71 19.68 -5.07
N GLU A 404 8.83 19.99 -5.74
CA GLU A 404 10.18 19.75 -5.18
C GLU A 404 10.40 20.50 -3.86
N LEU A 405 9.94 21.75 -3.79
CA LEU A 405 10.00 22.54 -2.55
C LEU A 405 9.22 21.89 -1.41
N VAL A 406 8.04 21.33 -1.71
CA VAL A 406 7.22 20.61 -0.73
C VAL A 406 7.87 19.28 -0.35
N GLU A 407 8.45 18.55 -1.29
CA GLU A 407 9.19 17.31 -1.03
C GLU A 407 10.35 17.56 -0.04
N GLU A 408 11.13 18.62 -0.26
CA GLU A 408 12.17 19.05 0.68
C GLU A 408 11.58 19.55 2.01
N ALA A 409 10.49 20.32 1.99
CA ALA A 409 9.86 20.79 3.22
C ALA A 409 9.35 19.64 4.12
N ILE A 410 8.96 18.50 3.54
CA ILE A 410 8.51 17.31 4.27
C ILE A 410 9.66 16.62 5.03
N THR A 411 10.91 16.75 4.58
CA THR A 411 12.07 16.15 5.26
C THR A 411 12.48 16.95 6.51
N THR A 412 12.08 18.22 6.61
CA THR A 412 12.43 19.10 7.73
C THR A 412 11.93 18.62 9.09
N SER A 413 12.71 18.91 10.14
CA SER A 413 12.39 18.53 11.52
C SER A 413 11.06 19.08 12.03
N PRO A 414 10.64 20.35 11.79
CA PRO A 414 9.38 20.86 12.33
C PRO A 414 8.16 20.19 11.69
N VAL A 415 8.25 19.85 10.40
CA VAL A 415 7.18 19.15 9.68
C VAL A 415 7.11 17.68 10.14
N ARG A 416 8.26 17.01 10.31
CA ARG A 416 8.31 15.62 10.79
C ARG A 416 7.86 15.48 12.25
N GLU A 417 8.18 16.43 13.11
CA GLU A 417 7.71 16.46 14.49
C GLU A 417 6.18 16.65 14.53
N LYS A 418 5.66 17.63 13.76
CA LYS A 418 4.20 17.84 13.67
C LYS A 418 3.48 16.63 13.08
N LEU A 419 4.09 15.95 12.10
CA LEU A 419 3.59 14.71 11.53
C LEU A 419 3.53 13.60 12.61
N SER A 420 4.59 13.44 13.40
CA SER A 420 4.67 12.44 14.46
C SER A 420 3.65 12.70 15.56
N GLU A 421 3.53 13.95 16.05
CA GLU A 421 2.56 14.36 17.05
C GLU A 421 1.11 14.04 16.60
N ARG A 422 0.79 14.30 15.33
CA ARG A 422 -0.52 14.00 14.75
C ARG A 422 -0.76 12.50 14.60
N VAL A 423 0.28 11.71 14.28
CA VAL A 423 0.20 10.24 14.27
C VAL A 423 -0.07 9.71 15.67
N ASP A 424 0.61 10.23 16.68
CA ASP A 424 0.45 9.81 18.08
C ASP A 424 -0.94 10.18 18.61
N GLN A 425 -1.41 11.41 18.37
CA GLN A 425 -2.78 11.82 18.70
C GLN A 425 -3.82 10.92 18.04
N ARG A 426 -3.61 10.55 16.77
CA ARG A 426 -4.49 9.62 16.05
C ARG A 426 -4.49 8.24 16.67
N GLN A 427 -3.33 7.72 17.07
CA GLN A 427 -3.23 6.41 17.74
C GLN A 427 -3.89 6.43 19.13
N ALA A 428 -3.70 7.50 19.90
CA ALA A 428 -4.33 7.70 21.20
C ALA A 428 -5.86 7.71 21.07
N LEU A 429 -6.42 8.49 20.14
CA LEU A 429 -7.87 8.51 19.90
C LEU A 429 -8.40 7.17 19.36
N ALA A 430 -7.61 6.45 18.55
CA ALA A 430 -7.98 5.11 18.11
C ALA A 430 -7.99 4.10 19.28
N ALA A 431 -7.07 4.24 20.23
CA ALA A 431 -7.04 3.45 21.46
C ALA A 431 -8.25 3.75 22.36
N THR A 432 -8.57 5.03 22.60
CA THR A 432 -9.77 5.41 23.37
C THR A 432 -11.05 4.90 22.73
N LYS A 433 -11.13 4.93 21.39
CA LYS A 433 -12.24 4.33 20.65
C LYS A 433 -12.33 2.82 20.89
N ARG A 434 -11.23 2.07 20.75
CA ARG A 434 -11.21 0.62 20.99
C ARG A 434 -11.64 0.29 22.43
N GLU A 435 -11.17 1.08 23.38
CA GLU A 435 -11.53 0.92 24.79
C GLU A 435 -13.02 1.19 25.04
N SER A 436 -13.58 2.27 24.48
CA SER A 436 -15.02 2.56 24.57
C SER A 436 -15.87 1.44 23.96
N THR A 437 -15.42 0.81 22.87
CA THR A 437 -16.12 -0.31 22.25
C THR A 437 -15.99 -1.62 23.03
N ARG A 438 -14.91 -1.81 23.80
CA ARG A 438 -14.74 -2.97 24.70
C ARG A 438 -15.68 -2.84 25.88
N LYS A 439 -15.64 -1.69 26.58
CA LYS A 439 -16.56 -1.39 27.69
C LYS A 439 -18.02 -1.53 27.28
N ALA A 440 -18.39 -1.07 26.09
CA ALA A 440 -19.75 -1.25 25.57
C ALA A 440 -20.14 -2.72 25.35
N LYS A 441 -19.21 -3.59 24.95
CA LYS A 441 -19.45 -5.04 24.79
C LYS A 441 -19.49 -5.75 26.14
N ASP A 442 -18.62 -5.37 27.07
CA ASP A 442 -18.58 -5.97 28.40
C ASP A 442 -19.84 -5.64 29.20
N GLU A 443 -20.33 -4.39 29.12
CA GLU A 443 -21.61 -3.98 29.70
C GLU A 443 -22.82 -4.66 29.02
N GLN A 444 -22.72 -4.97 27.72
CA GLN A 444 -23.77 -5.68 27.00
C GLN A 444 -23.80 -7.16 27.37
N ASN A 445 -22.63 -7.78 27.60
CA ASN A 445 -22.53 -9.16 28.06
C ASN A 445 -22.98 -9.30 29.52
N SER A 446 -22.62 -8.37 30.41
CA SER A 446 -23.08 -8.38 31.80
C SER A 446 -24.59 -8.15 31.94
N SER A 447 -25.20 -7.40 31.02
CA SER A 447 -26.66 -7.23 30.96
C SER A 447 -27.40 -8.49 30.44
N ILE A 448 -26.72 -9.38 29.72
CA ILE A 448 -27.28 -10.65 29.23
C ILE A 448 -27.21 -11.74 30.31
N ASP A 449 -26.11 -11.78 31.09
CA ASP A 449 -25.96 -12.72 32.22
C ASP A 449 -26.99 -12.46 33.32
N GLY A 450 -27.27 -11.19 33.63
CA GLY A 450 -28.29 -10.82 34.63
C GLY A 450 -29.74 -11.12 34.24
N LEU A 451 -30.01 -11.52 32.99
CA LEU A 451 -31.34 -11.95 32.53
C LEU A 451 -31.52 -13.48 32.51
N GLN A 452 -30.45 -14.26 32.76
CA GLN A 452 -30.54 -15.72 32.83
C GLN A 452 -30.80 -16.25 34.25
N ASP A 453 -30.54 -15.46 35.30
CA ASP A 453 -30.73 -15.88 36.70
C ASP A 453 -32.15 -15.64 37.27
N ASP A 454 -33.01 -14.87 36.58
CA ASP A 454 -34.36 -14.51 37.10
C ASP A 454 -35.49 -15.36 36.48
N ASN A 455 -35.21 -16.59 36.06
CA ASN A 455 -36.21 -17.50 35.49
C ASN A 455 -36.73 -18.55 36.49
N GLU A 456 -36.93 -18.16 37.75
CA GLU A 456 -37.80 -18.90 38.67
C GLU A 456 -38.88 -18.01 39.28
N SER A 457 -40.12 -18.47 39.08
CA SER A 457 -41.41 -18.05 39.65
C SER A 457 -42.09 -16.80 39.08
N VAL A 458 -43.31 -17.05 38.64
CA VAL A 458 -44.24 -16.16 37.94
C VAL A 458 -45.06 -15.36 38.95
N ASP A 459 -45.19 -14.04 38.73
CA ASP A 459 -46.46 -13.38 38.97
C ASP A 459 -46.70 -12.28 37.92
N GLU A 460 -47.79 -12.45 37.17
CA GLU A 460 -48.19 -11.62 36.03
C GLU A 460 -49.22 -10.57 36.47
N GLN A 461 -48.77 -9.37 36.87
CA GLN A 461 -49.53 -8.13 36.66
C GLN A 461 -48.69 -6.92 37.12
N GLY A 462 -47.97 -6.29 36.17
CA GLY A 462 -47.21 -5.06 36.41
C GLY A 462 -46.11 -4.72 35.40
N LYS A 463 -45.70 -5.66 34.53
CA LYS A 463 -44.45 -5.55 33.74
C LYS A 463 -44.45 -4.55 32.57
N GLY A 464 -45.61 -4.13 32.05
CA GLY A 464 -45.67 -3.39 30.77
C GLY A 464 -45.16 -1.95 30.75
N LYS A 465 -45.08 -1.26 31.91
CA LYS A 465 -44.55 0.12 32.00
C LYS A 465 -43.06 0.15 32.35
N GLU A 466 -42.62 -0.66 33.31
CA GLU A 466 -41.20 -0.72 33.69
C GLU A 466 -40.30 -1.33 32.60
N GLU A 467 -40.77 -2.31 31.83
CA GLU A 467 -40.01 -2.83 30.68
C GLU A 467 -39.84 -1.79 29.58
N LYS A 468 -40.85 -0.94 29.34
CA LYS A 468 -40.78 0.12 28.32
C LYS A 468 -39.81 1.23 28.73
N ASP A 469 -39.80 1.62 30.00
CA ASP A 469 -38.88 2.65 30.50
C ASP A 469 -37.43 2.12 30.57
N LYS A 470 -37.22 0.86 30.98
CA LYS A 470 -35.91 0.20 30.93
C LYS A 470 -35.38 0.08 29.49
N ASN A 471 -36.24 -0.22 28.50
CA ASN A 471 -35.87 -0.26 27.08
C ASN A 471 -35.58 1.13 26.46
N ASN A 472 -36.27 2.18 26.91
CA ASN A 472 -36.00 3.54 26.46
C ASN A 472 -34.67 4.08 27.05
N ILE A 473 -34.37 3.75 28.31
CA ILE A 473 -33.10 4.10 28.97
C ILE A 473 -31.92 3.33 28.34
N SER A 474 -32.12 2.05 27.97
CA SER A 474 -31.08 1.26 27.30
C SER A 474 -30.82 1.76 25.87
N ARG A 475 -31.86 2.13 25.10
CA ARG A 475 -31.72 2.74 23.76
C ARG A 475 -31.01 4.09 23.80
N SER A 476 -31.42 4.99 24.68
CA SER A 476 -30.78 6.31 24.83
C SER A 476 -29.32 6.24 25.28
N LYS A 477 -28.96 5.34 26.21
CA LYS A 477 -27.56 5.07 26.59
C LYS A 477 -26.74 4.50 25.43
N THR A 478 -27.34 3.63 24.62
CA THR A 478 -26.68 3.04 23.45
C THR A 478 -26.46 4.07 22.33
N GLU A 479 -27.42 4.97 22.12
CA GLU A 479 -27.33 6.09 21.18
C GLU A 479 -26.27 7.12 21.60
N GLY A 480 -26.23 7.50 22.89
CA GLY A 480 -25.18 8.36 23.44
C GLY A 480 -23.76 7.79 23.25
N LYS A 481 -23.59 6.48 23.46
CA LYS A 481 -22.32 5.77 23.20
C LYS A 481 -21.95 5.74 21.71
N ARG A 482 -22.93 5.54 20.81
CA ARG A 482 -22.71 5.62 19.35
C ARG A 482 -22.28 7.01 18.91
N HIS A 483 -22.87 8.07 19.46
CA HIS A 483 -22.48 9.44 19.19
C HIS A 483 -21.06 9.75 19.69
N GLY A 484 -20.68 9.25 20.87
CA GLY A 484 -19.30 9.36 21.37
C GLY A 484 -18.28 8.69 20.45
N VAL A 485 -18.58 7.49 19.94
CA VAL A 485 -17.70 6.77 18.99
C VAL A 485 -17.60 7.50 17.64
N GLN A 486 -18.71 8.06 17.13
CA GLN A 486 -18.72 8.86 15.89
C GLN A 486 -17.96 10.19 16.04
N HIS A 487 -18.03 10.81 17.23
CA HIS A 487 -17.25 12.00 17.55
C HIS A 487 -15.75 11.69 17.53
N LEU A 488 -15.32 10.61 18.18
CA LEU A 488 -13.93 10.15 18.14
C LEU A 488 -13.46 9.78 16.73
N GLU A 489 -14.31 9.15 15.90
CA GLU A 489 -14.00 8.90 14.49
C GLU A 489 -13.79 10.20 13.70
N THR A 490 -14.64 11.19 13.92
CA THR A 490 -14.54 12.50 13.28
C THR A 490 -13.26 13.22 13.68
N GLU A 491 -12.86 13.12 14.95
CA GLU A 491 -11.63 13.71 15.47
C GLU A 491 -10.38 12.99 14.95
N ILE A 492 -10.37 11.66 14.93
CA ILE A 492 -9.33 10.83 14.29
C ILE A 492 -9.15 11.21 12.83
N GLU A 493 -10.25 11.38 12.11
CA GLU A 493 -10.21 11.80 10.73
C GLU A 493 -9.64 13.21 10.64
N LYS A 494 -10.08 14.20 11.43
CA LYS A 494 -9.55 15.59 11.40
C LYS A 494 -8.02 15.64 11.57
N LEU A 495 -7.43 14.66 12.23
CA LEU A 495 -5.98 14.51 12.40
C LEU A 495 -5.28 13.79 11.24
N SER A 496 -6.00 13.29 10.23
CA SER A 496 -5.41 12.65 9.05
C SER A 496 -4.54 13.63 8.27
N ILE A 497 -3.27 13.25 8.09
CA ILE A 497 -2.20 14.14 7.62
C ILE A 497 -1.93 13.97 6.12
N ARG A 498 -2.37 12.84 5.56
CA ARG A 498 -2.39 12.58 4.12
C ARG A 498 -3.79 12.12 3.74
N SER A 499 -4.34 12.73 2.70
CA SER A 499 -5.54 12.21 2.05
C SER A 499 -5.16 10.88 1.42
N SER A 500 -5.77 9.78 1.86
CA SER A 500 -5.59 8.45 1.24
C SER A 500 -6.69 8.23 0.20
N PRO A 501 -6.41 7.54 -0.92
CA PRO A 501 -7.45 7.22 -1.89
C PRO A 501 -8.52 6.35 -1.22
N LEU A 502 -9.79 6.68 -1.44
CA LEU A 502 -10.97 5.98 -0.93
C LEU A 502 -11.05 4.54 -1.46
N GLY A 503 -10.54 4.31 -2.66
CA GLY A 503 -10.53 3.01 -3.30
C GLY A 503 -10.21 3.11 -4.78
N LYS A 504 -10.34 1.97 -5.45
CA LYS A 504 -10.16 1.84 -6.91
C LYS A 504 -11.43 1.29 -7.54
N ASP A 505 -11.70 1.65 -8.77
CA ASP A 505 -12.78 1.04 -9.56
C ASP A 505 -12.30 -0.11 -10.45
N ARG A 506 -13.17 -0.62 -11.33
CA ARG A 506 -12.85 -1.67 -12.30
C ARG A 506 -11.71 -1.32 -13.26
N HIS A 507 -11.50 -0.03 -13.54
CA HIS A 507 -10.46 0.49 -14.44
C HIS A 507 -9.20 0.93 -13.68
N TYR A 508 -9.08 0.62 -12.38
CA TYR A 508 -7.98 1.01 -11.51
C TYR A 508 -7.89 2.53 -11.24
N ASN A 509 -8.92 3.31 -11.58
CA ASN A 509 -8.97 4.73 -11.25
C ASN A 509 -9.10 4.90 -9.74
N ARG A 510 -8.33 5.83 -9.17
CA ARG A 510 -8.27 6.11 -7.73
C ARG A 510 -9.21 7.26 -7.39
N TYR A 511 -9.99 7.10 -6.33
CA TYR A 511 -10.94 8.11 -5.87
C TYR A 511 -10.38 8.82 -4.65
N TRP A 512 -10.41 10.15 -4.64
CA TRP A 512 -9.81 10.99 -3.60
C TRP A 512 -10.83 12.00 -3.08
N PHE A 513 -10.95 12.15 -1.77
CA PHE A 513 -11.84 13.13 -1.16
C PHE A 513 -11.08 14.03 -0.20
N PHE A 514 -11.02 15.32 -0.54
CA PHE A 514 -10.40 16.35 0.27
C PHE A 514 -11.50 17.12 1.01
N ARG A 515 -11.57 16.94 2.34
CA ARG A 515 -12.64 17.53 3.18
C ARG A 515 -12.73 19.05 3.11
N ARG A 516 -11.62 19.73 2.81
CA ARG A 516 -11.56 21.19 2.72
C ARG A 516 -12.11 21.72 1.39
N GLU A 517 -12.06 20.92 0.33
CA GLU A 517 -12.54 21.32 -0.99
C GLU A 517 -13.98 20.88 -1.22
N GLY A 518 -14.40 19.74 -0.66
CA GLY A 518 -15.77 19.25 -0.85
C GLY A 518 -16.06 18.83 -2.30
N ARG A 519 -15.05 18.29 -3.00
CA ARG A 519 -15.14 17.64 -4.31
C ARG A 519 -14.63 16.20 -4.21
N LEU A 520 -15.18 15.31 -5.02
CA LEU A 520 -14.69 13.93 -5.15
C LEU A 520 -13.83 13.83 -6.41
N PHE A 521 -12.52 13.73 -6.25
CA PHE A 521 -11.57 13.65 -7.36
C PHE A 521 -11.37 12.21 -7.81
N VAL A 522 -11.12 12.03 -9.10
CA VAL A 522 -10.84 10.75 -9.74
C VAL A 522 -9.55 10.89 -10.52
N GLU A 523 -8.61 10.02 -10.22
CA GLU A 523 -7.31 9.93 -10.86
C GLU A 523 -7.24 8.65 -11.69
N SER A 524 -6.82 8.76 -12.95
CA SER A 524 -6.63 7.61 -13.83
C SER A 524 -5.57 6.64 -13.30
N ALA A 525 -5.64 5.38 -13.73
CA ALA A 525 -4.69 4.34 -13.35
C ALA A 525 -3.22 4.74 -13.60
N ASP A 526 -2.98 5.47 -14.69
CA ASP A 526 -1.67 5.97 -15.14
C ASP A 526 -1.28 7.33 -14.55
N SER A 527 -2.12 7.90 -13.68
CA SER A 527 -1.94 9.22 -13.05
C SER A 527 -1.90 10.42 -14.00
N LYS A 528 -2.19 10.23 -15.30
CA LYS A 528 -2.11 11.32 -16.31
C LYS A 528 -3.39 12.13 -16.43
N GLU A 529 -4.52 11.53 -16.09
CA GLU A 529 -5.82 12.19 -16.17
C GLU A 529 -6.44 12.33 -14.80
N TRP A 530 -6.97 13.54 -14.55
CA TRP A 530 -7.72 13.88 -13.35
C TRP A 530 -9.08 14.44 -13.75
N GLY A 531 -10.08 14.10 -12.96
CA GLY A 531 -11.44 14.62 -13.04
C GLY A 531 -12.07 14.72 -11.66
N TYR A 532 -13.27 15.25 -11.56
CA TYR A 532 -13.99 15.31 -10.29
C TYR A 532 -15.51 15.27 -10.45
N TYR A 533 -16.19 14.94 -9.36
CA TYR A 533 -17.62 15.12 -9.15
C TYR A 533 -17.86 16.26 -8.16
N SER A 534 -18.89 17.05 -8.44
CA SER A 534 -19.20 18.31 -7.77
C SER A 534 -20.60 18.38 -7.19
N THR A 535 -21.49 17.51 -7.65
CA THR A 535 -22.90 17.47 -7.24
C THR A 535 -23.23 16.18 -6.48
N LYS A 536 -24.30 16.22 -5.69
CA LYS A 536 -24.79 15.05 -4.97
C LYS A 536 -25.38 14.03 -5.93
N GLU A 537 -26.05 14.49 -6.96
CA GLU A 537 -26.67 13.68 -8.01
C GLU A 537 -25.60 12.84 -8.72
N GLU A 538 -24.45 13.43 -9.06
CA GLU A 538 -23.30 12.70 -9.61
C GLU A 538 -22.78 11.62 -8.66
N LEU A 539 -22.73 11.91 -7.34
CA LEU A 539 -22.32 10.93 -6.33
C LEU A 539 -23.32 9.77 -6.24
N ASP A 540 -24.62 10.04 -6.29
CA ASP A 540 -25.68 9.03 -6.22
C ASP A 540 -25.67 8.11 -7.44
N VAL A 541 -25.47 8.67 -8.63
CA VAL A 541 -25.31 7.90 -9.87
C VAL A 541 -24.02 7.08 -9.82
N LEU A 542 -22.91 7.64 -9.32
CA LEU A 542 -21.66 6.90 -9.12
C LEU A 542 -21.88 5.70 -8.20
N MET A 543 -22.50 5.89 -7.04
CA MET A 543 -22.81 4.83 -6.07
C MET A 543 -23.67 3.72 -6.65
N SER A 544 -24.59 4.08 -7.53
CA SER A 544 -25.49 3.17 -8.24
C SER A 544 -24.79 2.41 -9.37
N SER A 545 -23.77 3.01 -10.00
CA SER A 545 -22.97 2.40 -11.07
C SER A 545 -21.93 1.37 -10.60
N LEU A 546 -21.57 1.37 -9.31
CA LEU A 546 -20.54 0.49 -8.75
C LEU A 546 -21.05 -0.95 -8.57
N ASN A 547 -20.31 -1.90 -9.14
CA ASN A 547 -20.65 -3.32 -9.11
C ASN A 547 -20.05 -4.02 -7.88
N VAL A 548 -20.90 -4.36 -6.92
CA VAL A 548 -20.51 -5.05 -5.67
C VAL A 548 -20.07 -6.50 -5.87
N LYS A 549 -20.27 -7.07 -7.06
CA LYS A 549 -19.74 -8.38 -7.46
C LYS A 549 -18.22 -8.32 -7.66
N GLY A 550 -17.67 -7.15 -7.96
CA GLY A 550 -16.25 -6.90 -8.12
C GLY A 550 -15.54 -6.64 -6.78
N LEU A 551 -14.31 -7.11 -6.61
CA LEU A 551 -13.53 -6.92 -5.38
C LEU A 551 -13.21 -5.44 -5.10
N ARG A 552 -12.80 -4.68 -6.12
CA ARG A 552 -12.37 -3.28 -6.01
C ARG A 552 -13.56 -2.35 -5.85
N GLU A 553 -14.57 -2.47 -6.71
CA GLU A 553 -15.79 -1.67 -6.66
C GLU A 553 -16.60 -1.96 -5.40
N ARG A 554 -16.61 -3.20 -4.89
CA ARG A 554 -17.20 -3.47 -3.56
C ARG A 554 -16.44 -2.79 -2.43
N ALA A 555 -15.11 -2.79 -2.47
CA ALA A 555 -14.30 -2.10 -1.46
C ALA A 555 -14.50 -0.58 -1.53
N LEU A 556 -14.51 -0.01 -2.74
CA LEU A 556 -14.78 1.40 -2.99
C LEU A 556 -16.20 1.79 -2.53
N LYS A 557 -17.23 1.01 -2.91
CA LYS A 557 -18.62 1.27 -2.51
C LYS A 557 -18.77 1.26 -0.99
N ARG A 558 -18.17 0.29 -0.29
CA ARG A 558 -18.16 0.25 1.18
C ARG A 558 -17.52 1.49 1.82
N GLN A 559 -16.44 2.01 1.24
CA GLN A 559 -15.79 3.23 1.74
C GLN A 559 -16.63 4.47 1.44
N LEU A 560 -17.22 4.55 0.25
CA LEU A 560 -18.12 5.64 -0.12
C LEU A 560 -19.40 5.63 0.71
N ASP A 561 -20.03 4.47 0.97
CA ASP A 561 -21.18 4.31 1.87
C ASP A 561 -20.86 4.84 3.26
N LYS A 562 -19.68 4.48 3.81
CA LYS A 562 -19.24 4.94 5.12
C LYS A 562 -19.10 6.46 5.19
N LEU A 563 -18.66 7.09 4.10
CA LEU A 563 -18.40 8.53 4.02
C LEU A 563 -19.51 9.31 3.33
N TYR A 564 -20.59 8.65 2.90
CA TYR A 564 -21.61 9.21 2.01
C TYR A 564 -22.23 10.49 2.59
N SER A 565 -22.67 10.44 3.85
CA SER A 565 -23.26 11.61 4.52
C SER A 565 -22.29 12.79 4.58
N LYS A 566 -21.00 12.53 4.81
CA LYS A 566 -19.95 13.56 4.86
C LYS A 566 -19.67 14.16 3.49
N ILE A 567 -19.55 13.31 2.47
CA ILE A 567 -19.27 13.75 1.09
C ILE A 567 -20.48 14.51 0.55
N SER A 568 -21.70 13.98 0.70
CA SER A 568 -22.95 14.63 0.31
C SER A 568 -23.11 16.00 0.98
N ASN A 569 -22.93 16.07 2.30
CA ASN A 569 -23.04 17.36 3.02
C ASN A 569 -21.99 18.37 2.55
N ALA A 570 -20.77 17.92 2.24
CA ALA A 570 -19.72 18.79 1.71
C ALA A 570 -20.03 19.30 0.29
N LEU A 571 -20.52 18.43 -0.59
CA LEU A 571 -20.94 18.78 -1.95
C LEU A 571 -22.12 19.76 -1.94
N GLU A 572 -23.15 19.47 -1.13
CA GLU A 572 -24.32 20.34 -0.96
C GLU A 572 -23.92 21.71 -0.37
N LYS A 573 -23.06 21.72 0.66
CA LYS A 573 -22.57 22.96 1.25
C LYS A 573 -21.84 23.82 0.21
N ARG A 574 -20.95 23.21 -0.57
CA ARG A 574 -20.22 23.90 -1.64
C ARG A 574 -21.18 24.43 -2.71
N SER A 575 -22.14 23.63 -3.16
CA SER A 575 -23.17 24.04 -4.13
C SER A 575 -23.98 25.24 -3.63
N LYS A 576 -24.38 25.23 -2.35
CA LYS A 576 -25.04 26.37 -1.67
C LYS A 576 -24.14 27.61 -1.59
N GLU A 577 -22.84 27.44 -1.30
CA GLU A 577 -21.90 28.56 -1.28
C GLU A 577 -21.68 29.18 -2.66
N ILE A 578 -21.60 28.35 -3.72
CA ILE A 578 -21.47 28.81 -5.10
C ILE A 578 -22.73 29.56 -5.54
N THR A 579 -23.91 28.99 -5.31
CA THR A 579 -25.20 29.64 -5.64
C THR A 579 -25.40 30.93 -4.86
N HIS A 580 -25.06 30.96 -3.56
CA HIS A 580 -25.10 32.18 -2.76
C HIS A 580 -24.13 33.25 -3.30
N LYS A 581 -22.90 32.89 -3.69
CA LYS A 581 -21.96 33.84 -4.32
C LYS A 581 -22.50 34.40 -5.64
N LEU A 582 -23.05 33.55 -6.50
CA LEU A 582 -23.67 33.96 -7.75
C LEU A 582 -24.86 34.90 -7.53
N LEU A 583 -25.71 34.61 -6.55
CA LEU A 583 -26.83 35.49 -6.17
C LEU A 583 -26.33 36.82 -5.60
N LEU A 584 -25.26 36.81 -4.81
CA LEU A 584 -24.65 38.03 -4.28
C LEU A 584 -24.08 38.89 -5.41
N GLU A 585 -23.37 38.27 -6.35
CA GLU A 585 -22.82 38.92 -7.54
C GLU A 585 -23.93 39.50 -8.42
N GLU A 586 -24.99 38.74 -8.68
CA GLU A 586 -26.16 39.21 -9.42
C GLU A 586 -26.86 40.38 -8.70
N ALA A 587 -27.02 40.30 -7.38
CA ALA A 587 -27.57 41.38 -6.57
C ALA A 587 -26.69 42.63 -6.58
N VAL A 588 -25.36 42.48 -6.60
CA VAL A 588 -24.41 43.59 -6.71
C VAL A 588 -24.46 44.20 -8.12
N LEU A 589 -24.50 43.41 -9.19
CA LEU A 589 -24.70 43.86 -10.56
C LEU A 589 -26.01 44.65 -10.72
N ARG A 590 -27.10 44.18 -10.11
CA ARG A 590 -28.41 44.88 -10.06
C ARG A 590 -28.37 46.18 -9.23
N ARG A 591 -27.52 46.27 -8.20
CA ARG A 591 -27.33 47.50 -7.40
C ARG A 591 -26.40 48.51 -8.09
N SER A 592 -25.35 48.02 -8.78
CA SER A 592 -24.37 48.83 -9.54
C SER A 592 -24.97 49.41 -10.84
N THR A 593 -25.98 48.75 -11.41
CA THR A 593 -26.80 49.35 -12.49
C THR A 593 -27.72 50.46 -11.99
N ARG A 594 -28.11 50.44 -10.70
CA ARG A 594 -28.99 51.45 -10.08
C ARG A 594 -28.23 52.64 -9.47
N VAL A 595 -26.98 52.44 -9.07
CA VAL A 595 -26.07 53.44 -8.52
C VAL A 595 -24.76 53.30 -9.29
N ARG A 596 -24.30 54.35 -10.00
CA ARG A 596 -22.99 54.40 -10.69
C ARG A 596 -21.81 54.25 -9.69
N ALA A 597 -21.68 53.09 -9.06
CA ALA A 597 -20.60 52.70 -8.20
C ALA A 597 -19.58 51.91 -9.03
N GLN A 598 -18.29 52.15 -8.76
CA GLN A 598 -17.21 51.45 -9.47
C GLN A 598 -17.35 49.92 -9.37
N PRO A 599 -16.97 49.16 -10.42
CA PRO A 599 -17.02 47.71 -10.37
C PRO A 599 -16.16 47.21 -9.21
N ARG A 600 -16.74 46.46 -8.26
CA ARG A 600 -15.93 45.68 -7.31
C ARG A 600 -15.18 44.60 -8.08
N ASP A 601 -13.98 44.27 -7.62
CA ASP A 601 -13.04 43.39 -8.31
C ASP A 601 -13.64 42.00 -8.58
N ASN A 602 -13.27 41.43 -9.73
CA ASN A 602 -13.71 40.12 -10.17
C ASN A 602 -13.30 39.03 -9.14
N PRO A 603 -14.22 38.19 -8.63
CA PRO A 603 -13.91 37.12 -7.68
C PRO A 603 -12.83 36.16 -8.17
N SER A 604 -12.65 36.01 -9.49
CA SER A 604 -11.56 35.22 -10.07
C SER A 604 -10.17 35.82 -9.81
N MET A 605 -10.10 37.06 -9.33
CA MET A 605 -8.87 37.82 -9.02
C MET A 605 -8.65 37.96 -7.51
N SER A 606 -9.40 37.26 -6.66
CA SER A 606 -9.24 37.28 -5.19
C SER A 606 -7.83 36.94 -4.73
N PHE A 607 -7.16 36.03 -5.44
CA PHE A 607 -5.78 35.62 -5.18
C PHE A 607 -4.77 36.78 -5.29
N LEU A 608 -5.05 37.83 -6.09
CA LEU A 608 -4.19 39.01 -6.21
C LEU A 608 -4.21 39.88 -4.95
N LYS A 609 -5.29 39.80 -4.17
CA LYS A 609 -5.47 40.54 -2.91
C LYS A 609 -5.19 39.68 -1.68
N TYR A 610 -4.54 38.54 -1.86
CA TYR A 610 -4.19 37.68 -0.74
C TYR A 610 -3.28 38.42 0.25
N VAL A 611 -3.69 38.45 1.52
CA VAL A 611 -2.92 39.00 2.63
C VAL A 611 -2.73 37.91 3.66
N ASN A 612 -1.47 37.65 4.02
CA ASN A 612 -1.16 36.63 5.01
C ASN A 612 -1.45 37.12 6.43
N LYS A 613 -2.66 36.82 6.91
CA LYS A 613 -3.14 37.22 8.24
C LYS A 613 -2.36 36.64 9.41
N TRP A 614 -1.46 35.67 9.18
CA TRP A 614 -0.69 35.04 10.24
C TRP A 614 0.72 35.65 10.38
N LYS A 615 1.14 36.54 9.47
CA LYS A 615 2.38 37.32 9.64
C LYS A 615 2.23 38.52 10.58
N ASP A 616 1.00 39.02 10.76
CA ASP A 616 0.73 40.24 11.52
C ASP A 616 0.39 39.99 13.01
N ASN A 617 0.48 38.74 13.49
CA ASN A 617 0.20 38.35 14.88
C ASN A 617 1.39 37.66 15.56
#